data_AF-A0A733UFV3-F1
#
_entry.id   AF-A0A733UFV3-F1
#
_cell.length_a   1.000
_cell.length_b   1.000
_cell.length_c   1.000
_cell.angle_alpha   90.00
_cell.angle_beta   90.00
_cell.angle_gamma   90.00
#
_symmetry.space_group_name_H-M   'P 1'
#
loop_
_entity.id
_entity.type
_entity.pdbx_description
1 polymer ?
#
loop_
_entity_poly.entity_id
_entity_poly.type
_entity_poly.pdbx_seq_one_letter_code
_entity_poly.pdbx_strand_id
1 'polypeptide(L)'
;DLQKEGDITNINYTENGFEVSIKYVKLDFKMSEFRQSSSREAKIQVEMNESGEFITRFPQNAKAREFNERLVEKIKEDNNEDPASLDEISLETVKSPAERSKFFEQLISSIPNYKCIDVSDVYVTHPILESNKSNENEDDSDDDDTIIDTGYHISKASLKGRSVLDSLEFKELLGKGFYITKIIWSSVVDTYKDSDKYEFEAQFVDPDNCKLFS
;
A
#
# COMPACT_ATOMS: atom_id res chain seq x y z
N ASP A 1 26.92 -3.20 3.27
CA ASP A 1 25.83 -4.12 2.85
C ASP A 1 24.94 -3.63 1.71
N LEU A 2 24.68 -2.33 1.57
CA LEU A 2 23.71 -1.79 0.60
C LEU A 2 24.18 -1.72 -0.87
N GLN A 3 25.37 -2.23 -1.18
CA GLN A 3 25.95 -2.28 -2.54
C GLN A 3 26.17 -3.73 -2.99
N LYS A 4 25.46 -4.69 -2.38
CA LYS A 4 25.52 -6.09 -2.79
C LYS A 4 25.02 -6.23 -4.23
N GLU A 5 25.51 -7.25 -4.94
CA GLU A 5 25.02 -7.62 -6.28
C GLU A 5 25.21 -6.56 -7.38
N GLY A 6 26.07 -5.56 -7.16
CA GLY A 6 26.29 -4.46 -8.11
C GLY A 6 25.29 -3.31 -7.97
N ASP A 7 24.51 -3.29 -6.89
CA ASP A 7 23.60 -2.19 -6.56
C ASP A 7 24.40 -0.90 -6.28
N ILE A 8 23.91 0.23 -6.82
CA ILE A 8 24.49 1.55 -6.57
C ILE A 8 23.58 2.29 -5.60
N THR A 9 24.08 2.52 -4.39
CA THR A 9 23.37 3.27 -3.35
C THR A 9 23.98 4.65 -3.19
N ASN A 10 23.13 5.68 -3.26
CA ASN A 10 23.47 7.07 -3.00
C ASN A 10 22.67 7.57 -1.80
N ILE A 11 23.33 8.34 -0.92
CA ILE A 11 22.69 8.96 0.25
C ILE A 11 22.85 10.47 0.11
N ASN A 12 21.73 11.19 0.18
CA ASN A 12 21.69 12.64 0.17
C ASN A 12 21.13 13.13 1.51
N TYR A 13 21.91 13.91 2.26
CA TYR A 13 21.41 14.52 3.50
C TYR A 13 20.53 15.73 3.16
N THR A 14 19.39 15.83 3.82
CA THR A 14 18.48 16.97 3.75
C THR A 14 18.59 17.78 5.04
N GLU A 15 17.88 18.91 5.12
CA GLU A 15 17.89 19.74 6.34
C GLU A 15 17.35 18.97 7.57
N ASN A 16 16.35 18.10 7.36
CA ASN A 16 15.64 17.39 8.42
C ASN A 16 15.79 15.86 8.36
N GLY A 17 16.77 15.33 7.62
CA GLY A 17 16.93 13.88 7.47
C GLY A 17 17.85 13.48 6.31
N PHE A 18 17.47 12.42 5.60
CA PHE A 18 18.24 11.93 4.46
C PHE A 18 17.36 11.16 3.47
N GLU A 19 17.78 11.18 2.21
CA GLU A 19 17.22 10.38 1.12
C GLU A 19 18.24 9.30 0.71
N VAL A 20 17.77 8.09 0.48
CA VAL A 20 18.55 6.97 -0.06
C VAL A 20 17.97 6.56 -1.41
N SER A 21 18.78 6.62 -2.45
CA SER A 21 18.46 6.06 -3.77
C SER A 21 19.28 4.79 -3.99
N ILE A 22 18.59 3.69 -4.24
CA ILE A 22 19.18 2.37 -4.54
C ILE A 22 18.84 2.01 -5.97
N LYS A 23 19.84 2.02 -6.85
CA LYS A 23 19.72 1.55 -8.24
C LYS A 23 20.16 0.09 -8.31
N TYR A 24 19.28 -0.76 -8.83
CA TYR A 24 19.48 -2.20 -8.87
C TYR A 24 18.99 -2.80 -10.20
N VAL A 25 19.49 -3.99 -10.54
CA VAL A 25 19.03 -4.75 -11.70
C VAL A 25 18.08 -5.83 -11.22
N LYS A 26 16.84 -5.84 -11.73
CA LYS A 26 15.90 -6.93 -11.52
C LYS A 26 15.90 -7.87 -12.72
N LEU A 27 16.14 -9.15 -12.47
CA LEU A 27 16.03 -10.22 -13.45
C LEU A 27 14.59 -10.78 -13.48
N ASP A 28 14.03 -10.92 -14.68
CA ASP A 28 12.75 -11.58 -14.96
C ASP A 28 12.96 -12.71 -15.95
N PHE A 29 13.16 -13.92 -15.43
CA PHE A 29 13.44 -15.13 -16.22
C PHE A 29 12.26 -15.59 -17.09
N LYS A 30 11.08 -14.97 -16.96
CA LYS A 30 9.94 -15.24 -17.84
C LYS A 30 10.07 -14.52 -19.18
N MET A 31 10.97 -13.54 -19.29
CA MET A 31 11.24 -12.79 -20.51
C MET A 31 12.37 -13.42 -21.34
N SER A 32 12.43 -13.08 -22.62
CA SER A 32 13.56 -13.46 -23.49
C SER A 32 14.86 -12.86 -22.97
N GLU A 33 16.00 -13.53 -23.20
CA GLU A 33 17.32 -13.18 -22.63
C GLU A 33 17.67 -11.68 -22.72
N PHE A 34 17.40 -11.03 -23.85
CA PHE A 34 17.65 -9.60 -24.04
C PHE A 34 16.74 -8.65 -23.23
N ARG A 35 15.62 -9.15 -22.70
CA ARG A 35 14.64 -8.41 -21.88
C ARG A 35 14.59 -8.89 -20.43
N GLN A 36 15.43 -9.87 -20.06
CA GLN A 36 15.44 -10.41 -18.71
C GLN A 36 15.90 -9.39 -17.68
N SER A 37 16.79 -8.46 -18.02
CA SER A 37 17.26 -7.44 -17.09
C SER A 37 16.48 -6.13 -17.23
N SER A 38 16.04 -5.59 -16.09
CA SER A 38 15.45 -4.26 -16.00
C SER A 38 16.17 -3.44 -14.92
N SER A 39 16.66 -2.26 -15.28
CA SER A 39 17.20 -1.31 -14.30
C SER A 39 16.05 -0.65 -13.55
N ARG A 40 16.13 -0.64 -12.22
CA ARG A 40 15.13 -0.08 -11.32
C ARG A 40 15.80 0.83 -10.29
N GLU A 41 15.01 1.75 -9.74
CA GLU A 41 15.42 2.65 -8.67
C GLU A 41 14.39 2.58 -7.54
N ALA A 42 14.87 2.39 -6.31
CA ALA A 42 14.08 2.54 -5.09
C ALA A 42 14.55 3.81 -4.37
N LYS A 43 13.62 4.71 -4.07
CA LYS A 43 13.89 5.92 -3.29
C LYS A 43 13.25 5.79 -1.91
N ILE A 44 14.06 5.94 -0.87
CA ILE A 44 13.62 5.94 0.51
C ILE A 44 13.92 7.32 1.09
N GLN A 45 12.95 7.93 1.73
CA GLN A 45 13.08 9.22 2.40
C GLN A 45 12.89 9.00 3.90
N VAL A 46 13.82 9.50 4.70
CA VAL A 46 13.74 9.50 6.16
C VAL A 46 13.80 10.94 6.63
N GLU A 47 12.79 11.40 7.35
CA GLU A 47 12.67 12.77 7.84
C GLU A 47 12.20 12.82 9.28
N MET A 48 12.77 13.71 10.07
CA MET A 48 12.30 14.01 11.41
C MET A 48 11.12 14.99 11.33
N ASN A 49 10.01 14.67 12.00
CA ASN A 49 8.87 15.56 12.12
C ASN A 49 9.07 16.60 13.24
N GLU A 50 8.13 17.53 13.38
CA GLU A 50 8.18 18.59 14.40
C GLU A 50 8.14 18.06 15.84
N SER A 51 7.59 16.85 16.04
CA SER A 51 7.53 16.14 17.32
C SER A 51 8.82 15.40 17.68
N GLY A 52 9.81 15.35 16.78
CA GLY A 52 11.06 14.61 16.96
C GLY A 52 11.01 13.13 16.56
N GLU A 53 9.94 12.68 15.92
CA GLU A 53 9.79 11.30 15.41
C GLU A 53 10.34 11.19 13.99
N PHE A 54 10.92 10.04 13.64
CA PHE A 54 11.41 9.78 12.28
C PHE A 54 10.33 9.10 11.44
N ILE A 55 10.01 9.72 10.29
CA ILE A 55 9.06 9.22 9.30
C ILE A 55 9.85 8.67 8.12
N THR A 56 9.65 7.39 7.80
CA THR A 56 10.23 6.74 6.63
C THR A 56 9.17 6.56 5.54
N ARG A 57 9.43 7.10 4.34
CA ARG A 57 8.57 6.94 3.15
C ARG A 57 9.32 6.21 2.05
N PHE A 58 8.74 5.16 1.51
CA PHE A 58 9.37 4.35 0.48
C PHE A 58 8.33 3.55 -0.30
N PRO A 59 8.60 3.19 -1.58
CA PRO A 59 7.73 2.31 -2.33
C PRO A 59 7.74 0.91 -1.72
N GLN A 60 6.59 0.24 -1.68
CA GLN A 60 6.45 -1.12 -1.16
C GLN A 60 7.02 -2.22 -2.09
N ASN A 61 8.27 -2.06 -2.52
CA ASN A 61 9.02 -3.05 -3.28
C ASN A 61 10.07 -3.76 -2.39
N ALA A 62 10.52 -4.94 -2.84
CA ALA A 62 11.41 -5.81 -2.05
C ALA A 62 12.71 -5.11 -1.59
N LYS A 63 13.36 -4.32 -2.46
CA LYS A 63 14.62 -3.65 -2.13
C LYS A 63 14.44 -2.53 -1.11
N ALA A 64 13.38 -1.74 -1.24
CA ALA A 64 13.06 -0.69 -0.28
C ALA A 64 12.66 -1.25 1.09
N ARG A 65 11.90 -2.36 1.11
CA ARG A 65 11.51 -3.06 2.34
C ARG A 65 12.73 -3.65 3.05
N GLU A 66 13.58 -4.36 2.32
CA GLU A 66 14.83 -4.92 2.85
C GLU A 66 15.71 -3.82 3.46
N PHE A 67 15.81 -2.66 2.81
CA PHE A 67 16.52 -1.51 3.36
C PHE A 67 15.88 -1.03 4.67
N ASN A 68 14.56 -0.83 4.70
CA ASN A 68 13.87 -0.28 5.87
C ASN A 68 13.90 -1.25 7.06
N GLU A 69 13.70 -2.55 6.83
CA GLU A 69 13.82 -3.59 7.87
C GLU A 69 15.21 -3.55 8.52
N ARG A 70 16.27 -3.49 7.70
CA ARG A 70 17.65 -3.38 8.21
C ARG A 70 17.92 -2.08 8.94
N LEU A 71 17.36 -0.96 8.47
CA LEU A 71 17.49 0.32 9.15
C LEU A 71 16.88 0.24 10.56
N VAL A 72 15.67 -0.31 10.68
CA VAL A 72 14.99 -0.52 11.96
C VAL A 72 15.76 -1.50 12.85
N GLU A 73 16.27 -2.60 12.31
CA GLU A 73 17.11 -3.55 13.05
C GLU A 73 18.36 -2.86 13.63
N LYS A 74 19.07 -2.07 12.83
CA LYS A 74 20.25 -1.32 13.27
C LYS A 74 19.93 -0.30 14.37
N ILE A 75 18.82 0.42 14.23
CA ILE A 75 18.35 1.36 15.25
C ILE A 75 18.07 0.62 16.57
N LYS A 76 17.48 -0.58 16.53
CA LYS A 76 17.20 -1.38 17.73
C LYS A 76 18.48 -1.93 18.36
N GLU A 77 19.43 -2.41 17.56
CA GLU A 77 20.73 -2.90 18.05
C GLU A 77 21.53 -1.82 18.78
N ASP A 78 21.49 -0.58 18.26
CA ASP A 78 22.23 0.55 18.84
C ASP A 78 21.51 1.15 20.07
N ASN A 79 20.20 0.96 20.21
CA ASN A 79 19.37 1.51 21.29
C ASN A 79 18.80 0.40 22.22
N ASN A 80 19.67 -0.42 22.80
CA ASN A 80 19.25 -1.54 23.66
C ASN A 80 18.55 -1.12 24.97
N GLU A 81 18.82 0.08 25.49
CA GLU A 81 18.23 0.56 26.74
C GLU A 81 16.85 1.20 26.56
N ASP A 82 16.55 1.73 25.37
CA ASP A 82 15.27 2.35 25.03
C ASP A 82 14.91 2.02 23.56
N PRO A 83 14.28 0.86 23.32
CA PRO A 83 14.03 0.38 21.96
C PRO A 83 12.98 1.23 21.26
N ALA A 84 13.33 1.76 20.09
CA ALA A 84 12.41 2.54 19.26
C ALA A 84 11.15 1.72 18.90
N SER A 85 9.97 2.32 19.12
CA SER A 85 8.69 1.80 18.63
C SER A 85 8.54 2.07 17.14
N LEU A 86 8.04 1.08 16.40
CA LEU A 86 7.73 1.21 14.98
C LEU A 86 6.22 1.24 14.81
N ASP A 87 5.71 2.34 14.30
CA ASP A 87 4.30 2.48 13.94
C ASP A 87 4.14 2.43 12.42
N GLU A 88 3.35 1.47 11.94
CA GLU A 88 2.99 1.31 10.52
C GLU A 88 1.50 1.58 10.34
N ILE A 89 1.12 2.24 9.23
CA ILE A 89 -0.28 2.39 8.85
C ILE A 89 -0.82 1.02 8.43
N SER A 90 -1.72 0.47 9.25
CA SER A 90 -2.43 -0.78 8.97
C SER A 90 -3.88 -0.72 9.46
N LEU A 91 -4.77 -1.41 8.75
CA LEU A 91 -6.16 -1.62 9.16
C LEU A 91 -6.45 -3.10 9.46
N GLU A 92 -5.42 -3.91 9.73
CA GLU A 92 -5.57 -5.33 10.04
C GLU A 92 -6.57 -5.57 11.18
N THR A 93 -6.48 -4.77 12.25
CA THR A 93 -7.33 -4.88 13.43
C THR A 93 -8.75 -4.33 13.21
N VAL A 94 -8.98 -3.59 12.13
CA VAL A 94 -10.28 -3.02 11.78
C VAL A 94 -11.11 -4.08 11.08
N LYS A 95 -12.15 -4.58 11.76
CA LYS A 95 -13.01 -5.66 11.24
C LYS A 95 -14.13 -5.20 10.31
N SER A 96 -14.54 -3.93 10.41
CA SER A 96 -15.66 -3.38 9.64
C SER A 96 -15.20 -3.02 8.21
N PRO A 97 -15.78 -3.62 7.15
CA PRO A 97 -15.51 -3.21 5.77
C PRO A 97 -15.82 -1.73 5.51
N ALA A 98 -16.87 -1.20 6.14
CA ALA A 98 -17.25 0.19 6.02
C ALA A 98 -16.19 1.14 6.62
N GLU A 99 -15.65 0.82 7.80
CA GLU A 99 -14.57 1.64 8.39
C GLU A 99 -13.27 1.53 7.60
N ARG A 100 -12.98 0.36 7.00
CA ARG A 100 -11.84 0.20 6.07
C ARG A 100 -11.98 1.11 4.84
N SER A 101 -13.16 1.17 4.23
CA SER A 101 -13.42 2.09 3.11
C SER A 101 -13.38 3.56 3.52
N LYS A 102 -13.93 3.88 4.69
CA LYS A 102 -13.96 5.24 5.23
C LYS A 102 -12.57 5.84 5.41
N PHE A 103 -11.57 5.02 5.75
CA PHE A 103 -10.17 5.46 5.76
C PHE A 103 -9.75 6.10 4.43
N PHE A 104 -10.06 5.47 3.29
CA PHE A 104 -9.74 6.01 1.97
C PHE A 104 -10.59 7.23 1.62
N GLU A 105 -11.88 7.24 1.96
CA GLU A 105 -12.76 8.40 1.75
C GLU A 105 -12.28 9.63 2.53
N GLN A 106 -11.78 9.43 3.75
CA GLN A 106 -11.16 10.47 4.55
C GLN A 106 -9.81 10.88 3.97
N LEU A 107 -8.98 9.92 3.54
CA LEU A 107 -7.67 10.19 2.97
C LEU A 107 -7.74 11.17 1.78
N ILE A 108 -8.64 10.92 0.82
CA ILE A 108 -8.76 11.77 -0.39
C ILE A 108 -9.20 13.21 -0.09
N SER A 109 -9.82 13.44 1.07
CA SER A 109 -10.32 14.76 1.48
C SER A 109 -9.46 15.44 2.56
N SER A 110 -8.49 14.72 3.13
CA SER A 110 -7.69 15.20 4.27
C SER A 110 -6.29 15.67 3.90
N ILE A 111 -5.89 15.63 2.61
CA ILE A 111 -4.58 16.13 2.19
C ILE A 111 -4.56 17.66 2.27
N PRO A 112 -3.70 18.27 3.11
CA PRO A 112 -3.64 19.72 3.25
C PRO A 112 -3.32 20.40 1.93
N ASN A 113 -3.99 21.51 1.64
CA ASN A 113 -3.86 22.32 0.43
C ASN A 113 -4.30 21.67 -0.89
N TYR A 114 -4.78 20.42 -0.86
CA TYR A 114 -5.29 19.74 -2.05
C TYR A 114 -6.80 19.54 -1.96
N LYS A 115 -7.45 19.76 -3.09
CA LYS A 115 -8.87 19.49 -3.28
C LYS A 115 -9.07 18.37 -4.28
N CYS A 116 -9.66 17.27 -3.83
CA CYS A 116 -10.06 16.18 -4.71
C CYS A 116 -11.09 16.68 -5.74
N ILE A 117 -10.82 16.41 -7.01
CA ILE A 117 -11.69 16.72 -8.15
C ILE A 117 -12.48 15.49 -8.56
N ASP A 118 -11.79 14.36 -8.69
CA ASP A 118 -12.38 13.15 -9.28
C ASP A 118 -11.65 11.91 -8.78
N VAL A 119 -12.41 10.85 -8.52
CA VAL A 119 -11.87 9.50 -8.25
C VAL A 119 -12.05 8.67 -9.51
N SER A 120 -10.92 8.31 -10.12
CA SER A 120 -10.90 7.63 -11.41
C SER A 120 -10.95 6.11 -11.26
N ASP A 121 -10.33 5.57 -10.22
CA ASP A 121 -10.20 4.12 -10.02
C ASP A 121 -10.43 3.76 -8.55
N VAL A 122 -11.20 2.71 -8.32
CA VAL A 122 -11.40 2.11 -7.00
C VAL A 122 -11.30 0.59 -7.12
N TYR A 123 -10.51 -0.01 -6.24
CA TYR A 123 -10.40 -1.46 -6.11
C TYR A 123 -10.98 -1.87 -4.78
N VAL A 124 -11.77 -2.94 -4.80
CA VAL A 124 -12.43 -3.45 -3.61
C VAL A 124 -12.21 -4.95 -3.44
N THR A 125 -12.16 -5.40 -2.19
CA THR A 125 -11.98 -6.80 -1.79
C THR A 125 -13.11 -7.22 -0.86
N HIS A 126 -13.55 -8.48 -0.95
CA HIS A 126 -14.52 -9.08 -0.03
C HIS A 126 -13.82 -9.99 1.00
N PRO A 127 -14.09 -9.83 2.32
CA PRO A 127 -13.33 -10.53 3.37
C PRO A 127 -13.57 -12.05 3.44
N ILE A 128 -14.77 -12.53 3.08
CA ILE A 128 -15.23 -13.91 3.37
C ILE A 128 -14.85 -14.93 2.27
N LEU A 129 -14.43 -14.48 1.08
CA LEU A 129 -14.13 -15.40 -0.04
C LEU A 129 -12.66 -15.86 -0.11
N GLU A 130 -11.79 -15.29 0.71
CA GLU A 130 -10.37 -15.67 0.75
C GLU A 130 -10.01 -16.46 2.02
N SER A 131 -10.79 -16.34 3.11
CA SER A 131 -10.69 -17.24 4.28
C SER A 131 -10.98 -18.69 3.91
N ASN A 132 -11.89 -18.93 2.96
CA ASN A 132 -12.21 -20.27 2.46
C ASN A 132 -11.11 -20.88 1.59
N LYS A 133 -10.19 -20.09 1.02
CA LYS A 133 -9.01 -20.64 0.29
C LYS A 133 -7.92 -21.13 1.23
N SER A 134 -7.90 -20.66 2.48
CA SER A 134 -6.89 -21.06 3.46
C SER A 134 -7.14 -22.47 4.02
N ASN A 135 -8.37 -22.97 3.91
CA ASN A 135 -8.77 -24.31 4.37
C ASN A 135 -8.65 -25.40 3.28
N GLU A 136 -8.25 -25.08 2.04
CA GLU A 136 -8.10 -26.10 0.98
C GLU A 136 -6.79 -26.93 1.09
N ASN A 137 -5.97 -26.71 2.12
CA ASN A 137 -4.68 -27.41 2.33
C ASN A 137 -4.64 -28.31 3.57
N GLU A 138 -5.76 -28.64 4.22
CA GLU A 138 -5.78 -29.66 5.28
C GLU A 138 -6.54 -30.91 4.80
N ASP A 139 -5.82 -32.03 4.87
CA ASP A 139 -6.19 -33.37 4.41
C ASP A 139 -7.54 -33.88 4.95
N ASP A 140 -8.28 -34.54 4.05
CA ASP A 140 -9.09 -35.76 4.28
C ASP A 140 -9.65 -35.93 5.70
N SER A 141 -10.65 -35.13 6.05
CA SER A 141 -11.58 -35.46 7.14
C SER A 141 -13.02 -35.30 6.67
N ASP A 142 -13.73 -36.44 6.65
CA ASP A 142 -15.18 -36.57 6.42
C ASP A 142 -15.98 -35.89 7.56
N ASP A 143 -15.86 -34.58 7.70
CA ASP A 143 -16.79 -33.80 8.51
C ASP A 143 -17.46 -32.74 7.63
N ASP A 144 -18.75 -32.55 7.90
CA ASP A 144 -19.74 -31.77 7.17
C ASP A 144 -19.38 -30.26 7.14
N ASP A 145 -18.30 -29.92 6.44
CA ASP A 145 -17.89 -28.56 6.16
C ASP A 145 -18.87 -27.99 5.14
N THR A 146 -19.98 -27.50 5.68
CA THR A 146 -20.90 -26.61 4.99
C THR A 146 -20.10 -25.46 4.38
N ILE A 147 -19.73 -25.62 3.11
CA ILE A 147 -19.29 -24.52 2.26
C ILE A 147 -20.43 -23.52 2.33
N ILE A 148 -20.27 -22.47 3.13
CA ILE A 148 -21.23 -21.39 3.19
C ILE A 148 -21.16 -20.75 1.81
N ASP A 149 -22.04 -21.18 0.92
CA ASP A 149 -22.29 -20.50 -0.34
C ASP A 149 -22.89 -19.15 0.01
N THR A 150 -22.00 -18.17 0.19
CA THR A 150 -22.38 -16.79 0.47
C THR A 150 -23.13 -16.16 -0.70
N GLY A 151 -23.27 -16.85 -1.83
CA GLY A 151 -23.88 -16.36 -3.07
C GLY A 151 -23.02 -15.33 -3.80
N TYR A 152 -21.80 -15.06 -3.30
CA TYR A 152 -20.86 -14.12 -3.88
C TYR A 152 -19.75 -14.88 -4.61
N HIS A 153 -19.67 -14.71 -5.94
CA HIS A 153 -18.63 -15.32 -6.76
C HIS A 153 -17.46 -14.37 -7.08
N ILE A 154 -17.50 -13.15 -6.57
CA ILE A 154 -16.51 -12.10 -6.84
C ILE A 154 -15.73 -11.85 -5.54
N SER A 155 -14.44 -12.14 -5.49
CA SER A 155 -13.59 -11.82 -4.34
C SER A 155 -12.95 -10.43 -4.42
N LYS A 156 -12.64 -9.97 -5.64
CA LYS A 156 -12.04 -8.65 -5.91
C LYS A 156 -12.69 -8.03 -7.15
N ALA A 157 -12.86 -6.71 -7.12
CA ALA A 157 -13.36 -5.94 -8.27
C ALA A 157 -12.59 -4.62 -8.40
N SER A 158 -12.44 -4.15 -9.64
CA SER A 158 -11.89 -2.82 -9.94
C SER A 158 -12.86 -2.04 -10.80
N LEU A 159 -13.21 -0.84 -10.37
CA LEU A 159 -14.07 0.08 -11.10
C LEU A 159 -13.21 1.23 -11.60
N LYS A 160 -13.35 1.57 -12.88
CA LYS A 160 -12.59 2.63 -13.54
C LYS A 160 -13.54 3.52 -14.32
N GLY A 161 -13.46 4.83 -14.12
CA GLY A 161 -14.40 5.76 -14.74
C GLY A 161 -14.22 7.18 -14.23
N ARG A 162 -15.32 7.92 -14.18
CA ARG A 162 -15.39 9.26 -13.59
C ARG A 162 -16.33 9.19 -12.39
N SER A 163 -15.92 9.81 -11.30
CA SER A 163 -16.67 9.92 -10.05
C SER A 163 -17.13 8.54 -9.57
N VAL A 164 -16.19 7.58 -9.56
CA VAL A 164 -16.49 6.16 -9.30
C VAL A 164 -17.15 5.95 -7.94
N LEU A 165 -16.81 6.77 -6.93
CA LEU A 165 -17.41 6.73 -5.60
C LEU A 165 -18.93 7.02 -5.60
N ASP A 166 -19.43 7.72 -6.61
CA ASP A 166 -20.85 8.04 -6.73
C ASP A 166 -21.65 6.97 -7.48
N SER A 167 -20.96 6.04 -8.16
CA SER A 167 -21.59 5.03 -9.01
C SER A 167 -22.47 4.05 -8.21
N LEU A 168 -23.53 3.57 -8.86
CA LEU A 168 -24.45 2.61 -8.24
C LEU A 168 -23.71 1.29 -7.97
N GLU A 169 -22.88 0.87 -8.92
CA GLU A 169 -22.10 -0.36 -8.89
C GLU A 169 -21.14 -0.39 -7.70
N PHE A 170 -20.46 0.72 -7.43
CA PHE A 170 -19.58 0.83 -6.27
C PHE A 170 -20.36 0.74 -4.95
N LYS A 171 -21.47 1.48 -4.84
CA LYS A 171 -22.34 1.48 -3.64
C LYS A 171 -22.94 0.10 -3.37
N GLU A 172 -23.32 -0.64 -4.41
CA GLU A 172 -23.80 -2.02 -4.30
C GLU A 172 -22.71 -2.97 -3.78
N LEU A 173 -21.46 -2.82 -4.22
CA LEU A 173 -20.35 -3.63 -3.72
C LEU A 173 -20.07 -3.35 -2.24
N LEU A 174 -20.04 -2.07 -1.82
CA LEU A 174 -19.93 -1.73 -0.40
C LEU A 174 -21.08 -2.32 0.43
N GLY A 175 -22.31 -2.25 -0.10
CA GLY A 175 -23.49 -2.85 0.53
C GLY A 175 -23.41 -4.37 0.69
N LYS A 176 -22.62 -5.04 -0.15
CA LYS A 176 -22.33 -6.48 -0.09
C LYS A 176 -21.14 -6.82 0.82
N GLY A 177 -20.55 -5.85 1.52
CA GLY A 177 -19.44 -6.08 2.45
C GLY A 177 -18.05 -6.03 1.82
N PHE A 178 -17.94 -5.57 0.57
CA PHE A 178 -16.64 -5.23 0.01
C PHE A 178 -16.07 -3.96 0.67
N TYR A 179 -14.74 -3.85 0.71
CA TYR A 179 -14.05 -2.66 1.19
C TYR A 179 -12.98 -2.19 0.21
N ILE A 180 -12.70 -0.88 0.21
CA ILE A 180 -11.65 -0.27 -0.62
C ILE A 180 -10.28 -0.81 -0.19
N THR A 181 -9.46 -1.18 -1.16
CA THR A 181 -8.06 -1.61 -0.96
C THR A 181 -7.06 -0.82 -1.79
N LYS A 182 -7.53 -0.15 -2.85
CA LYS A 182 -6.78 0.84 -3.63
C LYS A 182 -7.71 1.91 -4.16
N ILE A 183 -7.25 3.16 -4.15
CA ILE A 183 -7.94 4.30 -4.75
C ILE A 183 -6.95 5.14 -5.56
N ILE A 184 -7.40 5.60 -6.73
CA ILE A 184 -6.68 6.56 -7.56
C ILE A 184 -7.60 7.75 -7.76
N TRP A 185 -7.10 8.93 -7.43
CA TRP A 185 -7.86 10.16 -7.53
C TRP A 185 -6.99 11.29 -8.02
N SER A 186 -7.66 12.33 -8.45
CA SER A 186 -7.02 13.53 -8.94
C SER A 186 -7.42 14.74 -8.13
N SER A 187 -6.46 15.60 -7.87
CA SER A 187 -6.64 16.82 -7.07
C SER A 187 -5.97 18.03 -7.72
N VAL A 188 -6.39 19.21 -7.29
CA VAL A 188 -5.72 20.48 -7.56
C VAL A 188 -5.32 21.14 -6.26
N VAL A 189 -4.34 22.04 -6.32
CA VAL A 189 -3.99 22.90 -5.19
C VAL A 189 -5.12 23.90 -4.97
N ASP A 190 -5.75 23.86 -3.81
CA ASP A 190 -6.99 24.61 -3.51
C ASP A 190 -6.78 26.14 -3.52
N THR A 191 -5.57 26.58 -3.20
CA THR A 191 -5.21 28.00 -3.14
C THR A 191 -4.87 28.61 -4.50
N TYR A 192 -4.74 27.81 -5.57
CA TYR A 192 -4.26 28.27 -6.87
C TYR A 192 -5.24 27.89 -8.00
N LYS A 193 -5.90 28.90 -8.58
CA LYS A 193 -6.99 28.70 -9.57
C LYS A 193 -6.55 28.02 -10.86
N ASP A 194 -5.30 28.21 -11.28
CA ASP A 194 -4.71 27.59 -12.47
C ASP A 194 -3.75 26.45 -12.09
N SER A 195 -4.07 25.72 -11.01
CA SER A 195 -3.27 24.59 -10.56
C SER A 195 -3.23 23.48 -11.59
N ASP A 196 -2.03 22.89 -11.74
CA ASP A 196 -1.88 21.60 -12.38
C ASP A 196 -2.74 20.55 -11.67
N LYS A 197 -3.14 19.54 -12.43
CA LYS A 197 -3.86 18.38 -11.93
C LYS A 197 -2.86 17.33 -11.48
N TYR A 198 -2.94 16.95 -10.21
CA TYR A 198 -2.10 15.92 -9.61
C TYR A 198 -2.90 14.63 -9.48
N GLU A 199 -2.29 13.50 -9.84
CA GLU A 199 -2.85 12.17 -9.61
C GLU A 199 -2.16 11.56 -8.38
N PHE A 200 -2.99 11.04 -7.48
CA PHE A 200 -2.56 10.35 -6.27
C PHE A 200 -3.07 8.92 -6.33
N GLU A 201 -2.26 8.02 -5.80
CA GLU A 201 -2.60 6.62 -5.58
C GLU A 201 -2.35 6.29 -4.12
N ALA A 202 -3.26 5.53 -3.52
CA ALA A 202 -3.07 4.93 -2.21
C ALA A 202 -3.60 3.51 -2.21
N GLN A 203 -2.87 2.57 -1.61
CA GLN A 203 -3.27 1.16 -1.54
C GLN A 203 -2.68 0.40 -0.36
N PHE A 204 -3.27 -0.75 -0.06
CA PHE A 204 -2.61 -1.80 0.70
C PHE A 204 -2.00 -2.81 -0.27
N VAL A 205 -0.69 -3.05 -0.18
CA VAL A 205 -0.02 -4.09 -0.99
C VAL A 205 -0.44 -5.49 -0.55
N ASP A 206 -0.77 -5.66 0.73
CA ASP A 206 -1.51 -6.81 1.24
C ASP A 206 -2.97 -6.39 1.49
N PRO A 207 -3.82 -6.40 0.44
CA PRO A 207 -5.20 -5.96 0.54
C PRO A 207 -6.04 -6.85 1.45
N ASP A 208 -5.68 -8.13 1.57
CA ASP A 208 -6.45 -9.13 2.28
C ASP A 208 -6.31 -8.93 3.81
N ASN A 209 -5.10 -8.57 4.26
CA ASN A 209 -4.81 -8.22 5.66
C ASN A 209 -4.82 -6.71 5.94
N CYS A 210 -4.98 -5.86 4.92
CA CYS A 210 -4.88 -4.39 5.03
C CYS A 210 -3.55 -3.94 5.67
N LYS A 211 -2.44 -4.48 5.15
CA LYS A 211 -1.07 -4.15 5.56
C LYS A 211 -0.27 -3.57 4.41
N LEU A 212 0.92 -3.05 4.72
CA LEU A 212 1.88 -2.56 3.74
C LEU A 212 1.25 -1.42 2.93
N PHE A 213 0.77 -0.41 3.65
CA PHE A 213 0.19 0.79 3.04
C PHE A 213 1.24 1.49 2.18
N SER A 214 0.83 1.94 0.99
CA SER A 214 1.66 2.60 -0.01
C SER A 214 0.94 3.75 -0.69
#